data_AF-A0A090L350-F1
#
_entry.id   AF-A0A090L350-F1
#
_cell.length_a   1.000
_cell.length_b   1.000
_cell.length_c   1.000
_cell.angle_alpha   90.00
_cell.angle_beta   90.00
_cell.angle_gamma   90.00
#
_symmetry.space_group_name_H-M   'P 1'
#
loop_
_entity.id
_entity.type
_entity.pdbx_description
1 polymer ?
#
loop_
_entity_poly.entity_id
_entity_poly.type
_entity_poly.pdbx_seq_one_letter_code
_entity_poly.pdbx_strand_id
1 'polypeptide(L)'
;MGKPPTTISKVKASFANCKITVSKDTLNGEVVVSAILESILFFKITCLPIIGYCLHISNCYVSSSDTLSYKVIDTNGCSVEKDLFDDVVYLDDYIGYIRNPVPVKFRNSNDTITLSCDTKMRLKDKFRTCQNVTC
;
A
#
# COMPACT_ATOMS: atom_id res chain seq x y z
N MET A 1 -18.30 47.13 -9.75
CA MET A 1 -18.06 45.75 -10.24
C MET A 1 -17.47 44.95 -9.09
N GLY A 2 -18.28 44.10 -8.45
CA GLY A 2 -17.85 43.27 -7.31
C GLY A 2 -17.17 41.99 -7.80
N LYS A 3 -16.03 41.63 -7.17
CA LYS A 3 -15.31 40.39 -7.44
C LYS A 3 -16.02 39.25 -6.70
N PRO A 4 -16.34 38.10 -7.33
CA PRO A 4 -17.01 37.01 -6.63
C PRO A 4 -16.06 36.39 -5.59
N PRO A 5 -16.57 35.97 -4.42
CA PRO A 5 -15.76 35.29 -3.42
C PRO A 5 -15.40 33.91 -3.96
N THR A 6 -14.10 33.68 -4.16
CA THR A 6 -13.59 32.35 -4.50
C THR A 6 -13.56 31.52 -3.22
N THR A 7 -14.55 30.64 -3.06
CA THR A 7 -14.57 29.67 -1.95
C THR A 7 -13.42 28.69 -2.13
N ILE A 8 -12.35 28.86 -1.35
CA ILE A 8 -11.23 27.92 -1.30
C ILE A 8 -11.63 26.75 -0.39
N SER A 9 -12.31 25.75 -0.95
CA SER A 9 -12.41 24.45 -0.30
C SER A 9 -11.10 23.67 -0.51
N LYS A 10 -10.04 24.10 0.20
CA LYS A 10 -8.81 23.30 0.32
C LYS A 10 -9.08 22.15 1.28
N VAL A 11 -9.67 21.06 0.78
CA VAL A 11 -9.40 19.75 1.38
C VAL A 11 -7.96 19.44 1.03
N LYS A 12 -7.03 19.83 1.92
CA LYS A 12 -5.63 19.45 1.83
C LYS A 12 -5.59 17.93 1.98
N ALA A 13 -5.64 17.20 0.87
CA ALA A 13 -5.23 15.80 0.87
C ALA A 13 -3.76 15.81 1.32
N SER A 14 -3.48 15.42 2.56
CA SER A 14 -2.10 15.19 2.98
C SER A 14 -1.67 13.90 2.29
N PHE A 15 -1.03 14.03 1.13
CA PHE A 15 -0.31 12.92 0.54
C PHE A 15 0.76 12.51 1.55
N ALA A 16 0.64 11.31 2.10
CA ALA A 16 1.65 10.80 3.02
C ALA A 16 2.92 10.50 2.22
N ASN A 17 4.05 11.04 2.69
CA ASN A 17 5.35 10.58 2.20
C ASN A 17 5.56 9.16 2.72
N CYS A 18 5.25 8.18 1.89
CA CYS A 18 5.38 6.77 2.20
C CYS A 18 6.55 6.16 1.45
N LYS A 19 7.24 5.23 2.10
CA LYS A 19 8.30 4.39 1.51
C LYS A 19 7.84 2.93 1.55
N ILE A 20 8.04 2.23 0.45
CA ILE A 20 7.88 0.78 0.37
C ILE A 20 9.27 0.14 0.48
N THR A 21 9.40 -0.86 1.35
CA THR A 21 10.57 -1.73 1.44
C THR A 21 10.12 -3.18 1.29
N VAL A 22 10.89 -3.98 0.55
CA VAL A 22 10.60 -5.39 0.33
C VAL A 22 11.58 -6.22 1.13
N SER A 23 11.09 -7.06 2.04
CA SER A 23 11.91 -8.03 2.78
C SER A 23 11.56 -9.46 2.39
N LYS A 24 12.56 -10.34 2.47
CA LYS A 24 12.45 -11.76 2.14
C LYS A 24 12.25 -12.63 3.38
N ASP A 25 11.38 -13.64 3.24
CA ASP A 25 11.02 -14.73 4.14
C ASP A 25 10.39 -14.34 5.49
N THR A 26 10.74 -13.18 6.04
CA THR A 26 10.15 -12.62 7.26
C THR A 26 9.94 -11.11 7.12
N LEU A 27 8.99 -10.56 7.89
CA LEU A 27 8.66 -9.13 7.85
C LEU A 27 9.85 -8.21 8.14
N ASN A 28 10.78 -8.65 9.00
CA ASN A 28 12.02 -7.92 9.33
C ASN A 28 13.27 -8.61 8.76
N GLY A 29 13.11 -9.40 7.70
CA GLY A 29 14.20 -10.09 7.02
C GLY A 29 15.09 -9.14 6.22
N GLU A 30 16.00 -9.73 5.45
CA GLU A 30 16.85 -8.98 4.53
C GLU A 30 16.01 -8.19 3.52
N VAL A 31 16.35 -6.90 3.35
CA VAL A 31 15.73 -6.06 2.33
C VAL A 31 16.32 -6.40 0.97
N VAL A 32 15.46 -6.79 0.03
CA VAL A 32 15.88 -7.30 -1.27
C VAL A 32 15.32 -6.45 -2.41
N VAL A 33 16.02 -6.49 -3.55
CA VAL A 33 15.56 -5.94 -4.84
C VAL A 33 15.29 -7.02 -5.88
N SER A 34 15.58 -8.28 -5.54
CA SER A 34 15.35 -9.47 -6.36
C SER A 34 14.88 -10.62 -5.47
N ALA A 35 14.10 -11.52 -6.05
CA ALA A 35 13.54 -12.68 -5.36
C ALA A 35 13.51 -13.88 -6.30
N ILE A 36 13.53 -15.08 -5.72
CA ILE A 36 13.27 -16.34 -6.45
C ILE A 36 11.84 -16.80 -6.13
N LEU A 37 11.25 -17.62 -7.01
CA LEU A 37 9.85 -18.08 -6.90
C LEU A 37 9.50 -18.79 -5.59
N GLU A 38 10.49 -19.34 -4.88
CA GLU A 38 10.30 -20.04 -3.60
C GLU A 38 10.39 -19.11 -2.37
N SER A 39 10.69 -17.82 -2.56
CA SER A 39 10.81 -16.85 -1.46
C SER A 39 9.45 -16.31 -1.05
N ILE A 40 9.25 -16.00 0.22
CA ILE A 40 8.06 -15.22 0.65
C ILE A 40 8.46 -13.74 0.70
N LEU A 41 7.64 -12.85 0.15
CA LEU A 41 7.93 -11.41 0.16
C LEU A 41 6.99 -10.64 1.08
N PHE A 42 7.55 -9.66 1.78
CA PHE A 42 6.82 -8.73 2.61
C PHE A 42 7.04 -7.31 2.09
N PHE A 43 5.98 -6.71 1.54
CA PHE A 43 5.97 -5.32 1.10
C PHE A 43 5.55 -4.45 2.27
N LYS A 44 6.53 -3.90 3.01
CA LYS A 44 6.27 -3.01 4.14
C LYS A 44 6.16 -1.57 3.67
N ILE A 45 5.03 -0.93 3.96
CA ILE A 45 4.73 0.46 3.64
C ILE A 45 4.81 1.27 4.93
N THR A 46 5.72 2.23 4.97
CA THR A 46 5.96 3.11 6.13
C THR A 46 5.78 4.56 5.72
N CYS A 47 4.92 5.29 6.40
CA CYS A 47 4.62 6.69 6.12
C CYS A 47 5.10 7.60 7.24
N LEU A 48 5.36 8.88 6.91
CA LEU A 48 5.67 9.87 7.95
C LEU A 48 4.49 10.02 8.94
N PRO A 49 4.75 10.03 10.26
CA PRO A 49 3.69 10.19 11.25
C PRO A 49 2.95 11.51 11.12
N ILE A 50 1.61 11.44 11.18
CA ILE A 50 0.74 12.61 11.31
C ILE A 50 -0.18 12.39 12.51
N ILE A 51 0.04 13.16 13.57
CA ILE A 51 -0.68 13.02 14.85
C ILE A 51 -2.19 13.08 14.61
N GLY A 52 -2.91 12.09 15.11
CA GLY A 52 -4.36 12.00 14.97
C GLY A 52 -4.84 11.33 13.69
N TYR A 53 -3.92 10.80 12.86
CA TYR A 53 -4.25 10.10 11.63
C TYR A 53 -3.71 8.67 11.62
N CYS A 54 -4.28 7.86 10.75
CA CYS A 54 -3.94 6.48 10.46
C CYS A 54 -3.68 6.30 8.98
N LEU A 55 -2.68 5.49 8.64
CA LEU A 55 -2.43 5.04 7.29
C LEU A 55 -3.59 4.14 6.83
N HIS A 56 -4.10 4.41 5.64
CA HIS A 56 -4.97 3.54 4.86
C HIS A 56 -4.26 3.19 3.55
N ILE A 57 -3.96 1.92 3.35
CA ILE A 57 -3.41 1.35 2.12
C ILE A 57 -4.56 0.76 1.31
N SER A 58 -4.64 1.10 0.04
CA SER A 58 -5.71 0.65 -0.86
C SER A 58 -5.23 0.62 -2.30
N ASN A 59 -6.00 -0.03 -3.18
CA ASN A 59 -5.77 -0.02 -4.62
C ASN A 59 -4.30 -0.33 -4.95
N CYS A 60 -3.82 -1.50 -4.55
CA CYS A 60 -2.48 -1.91 -4.92
C CYS A 60 -2.51 -2.63 -6.26
N TYR A 61 -1.52 -2.31 -7.09
CA TYR A 61 -1.34 -2.89 -8.41
C TYR A 61 0.07 -3.40 -8.57
N VAL A 62 0.18 -4.50 -9.29
CA VAL A 62 1.42 -5.09 -9.74
C VAL A 62 1.57 -4.77 -11.22
N SER A 63 2.73 -4.27 -11.63
CA SER A 63 2.99 -3.93 -13.03
C SER A 63 4.42 -4.26 -13.44
N SER A 64 4.62 -4.52 -14.72
CA SER A 64 5.92 -4.52 -15.38
C SER A 64 5.99 -3.42 -16.44
N SER A 65 7.18 -3.14 -16.99
CA SER A 65 7.42 -2.08 -17.98
C SER A 65 6.49 -2.14 -19.19
N ASP A 66 6.12 -3.35 -19.60
CA ASP A 66 5.46 -3.61 -20.89
C ASP A 66 4.04 -4.17 -20.73
N THR A 67 3.47 -4.12 -19.52
CA THR A 67 2.20 -4.78 -19.19
C THR A 67 1.24 -3.83 -18.50
N LEU A 68 -0.06 -4.02 -18.75
CA LEU A 68 -1.11 -3.35 -17.99
C LEU A 68 -1.02 -3.73 -16.51
N SER A 69 -1.19 -2.73 -15.64
CA SER A 69 -1.20 -2.92 -14.20
C SER A 69 -2.34 -3.84 -13.76
N TYR A 70 -2.02 -4.83 -12.94
CA TYR A 70 -2.95 -5.81 -12.40
C TYR A 70 -3.28 -5.48 -10.94
N LYS A 71 -4.56 -5.36 -10.60
CA LYS A 71 -4.99 -5.03 -9.23
C LYS A 71 -4.87 -6.25 -8.33
N VAL A 72 -4.22 -6.10 -7.18
CA VAL A 72 -4.04 -7.17 -6.18
C VAL A 72 -4.65 -6.84 -4.83
N ILE A 73 -4.77 -5.55 -4.49
CA ILE A 73 -5.50 -5.08 -3.30
C ILE A 73 -6.61 -4.12 -3.75
N ASP A 74 -7.82 -4.29 -3.22
CA ASP A 74 -8.98 -3.47 -3.52
C ASP A 74 -8.98 -2.11 -2.77
N THR A 75 -10.09 -1.38 -2.82
CA THR A 75 -10.24 -0.08 -2.16
C THR A 75 -10.23 -0.16 -0.62
N ASN A 76 -10.53 -1.33 -0.08
CA ASN A 76 -10.71 -1.61 1.34
C ASN A 76 -9.43 -2.14 2.00
N GLY A 77 -8.42 -2.50 1.21
CA GLY A 77 -7.22 -3.16 1.72
C GLY A 77 -7.33 -4.69 1.69
N CYS A 78 -8.37 -5.22 1.05
CA CYS A 78 -8.57 -6.65 0.88
C CYS A 78 -7.89 -7.14 -0.39
N SER A 79 -7.27 -8.31 -0.32
CA SER A 79 -6.73 -8.98 -1.48
C SER A 79 -7.84 -9.43 -2.42
N VAL A 80 -7.68 -9.13 -3.70
CA VAL A 80 -8.51 -9.70 -4.77
C VAL A 80 -7.90 -10.99 -5.34
N GLU A 81 -6.70 -11.35 -4.89
CA GLU A 81 -5.94 -12.55 -5.28
C GLU A 81 -5.39 -13.26 -4.05
N LYS A 82 -6.26 -13.91 -3.27
CA LYS A 82 -5.89 -14.47 -1.95
C LYS A 82 -4.80 -15.56 -2.01
N ASP A 83 -4.63 -16.21 -3.16
CA ASP A 83 -3.57 -17.21 -3.36
C ASP A 83 -2.19 -16.58 -3.61
N LEU A 84 -2.16 -15.31 -4.06
CA LEU A 84 -0.94 -14.60 -4.44
C LEU A 84 -0.58 -13.50 -3.46
N PHE A 85 -1.54 -12.80 -2.89
CA PHE A 85 -1.34 -11.72 -1.95
C PHE A 85 -2.30 -11.85 -0.76
N ASP A 86 -1.80 -11.64 0.43
CA ASP A 86 -2.62 -11.55 1.64
C ASP A 86 -3.27 -10.15 1.75
N ASP A 87 -4.28 -10.02 2.60
CA ASP A 87 -4.87 -8.72 2.94
C ASP A 87 -3.83 -7.78 3.57
N VAL A 88 -4.09 -6.47 3.52
CA VAL A 88 -3.23 -5.48 4.20
C VAL A 88 -3.29 -5.69 5.71
N VAL A 89 -2.12 -5.80 6.35
CA VAL A 89 -1.99 -5.88 7.81
C VAL A 89 -1.30 -4.64 8.33
N TYR A 90 -1.91 -3.99 9.34
CA TYR A 90 -1.34 -2.82 10.00
C TYR A 90 -0.56 -3.22 11.26
N LEU A 91 0.67 -2.73 11.38
CA LEU A 91 1.52 -2.93 12.56
C LEU A 91 1.32 -1.81 13.58
N ASP A 92 1.10 -0.59 13.08
CA ASP A 92 0.78 0.59 13.85
C ASP A 92 0.00 1.60 12.98
N ASP A 93 -0.20 2.82 13.50
CA ASP A 93 -0.96 3.88 12.81
C ASP A 93 -0.32 4.35 11.49
N TYR A 94 0.96 4.07 11.22
CA TYR A 94 1.73 4.62 10.11
C TYR A 94 2.48 3.55 9.29
N ILE A 95 2.38 2.29 9.69
CA ILE A 95 3.07 1.15 9.10
C ILE A 95 2.09 0.02 8.84
N GLY A 96 2.05 -0.43 7.59
CA GLY A 96 1.37 -1.66 7.18
C GLY A 96 2.25 -2.52 6.29
N TYR A 97 1.83 -3.76 6.05
CA TYR A 97 2.48 -4.63 5.10
C TYR A 97 1.48 -5.46 4.30
N ILE A 98 1.93 -5.92 3.14
CA ILE A 98 1.26 -6.91 2.31
C ILE A 98 2.21 -8.08 2.14
N ARG A 99 1.74 -9.29 2.44
CA ARG A 99 2.52 -10.51 2.24
C ARG A 99 2.19 -11.14 0.90
N ASN A 100 3.22 -11.53 0.17
CA ASN A 100 3.14 -12.23 -1.11
C ASN A 100 3.80 -13.61 -0.92
N PRO A 101 3.01 -14.66 -0.62
CA PRO A 101 3.53 -16.01 -0.39
C PRO A 101 4.23 -16.60 -1.61
N VAL A 102 3.81 -16.20 -2.81
CA VAL A 102 4.32 -16.74 -4.08
C VAL A 102 4.67 -15.57 -5.00
N PRO A 103 5.97 -15.24 -5.15
CA PRO A 103 6.44 -14.22 -6.07
C PRO A 103 5.88 -14.46 -7.46
N VAL A 104 5.15 -13.47 -7.96
CA VAL A 104 4.53 -13.52 -9.27
C VAL A 104 5.53 -13.07 -10.34
N LYS A 105 5.26 -13.39 -11.60
CA LYS A 105 5.88 -12.74 -12.76
C LYS A 105 4.90 -12.62 -13.90
N PHE A 106 5.01 -11.55 -14.67
CA PHE A 106 4.23 -11.43 -15.90
C PHE A 106 4.83 -12.32 -16.98
N ARG A 107 3.96 -12.97 -17.76
CA ARG A 107 4.39 -13.75 -18.92
C ARG A 107 5.01 -12.79 -19.95
N ASN A 108 6.22 -13.09 -20.42
CA ASN A 108 6.96 -12.32 -21.41
C ASN A 108 7.41 -10.91 -20.98
N SER A 109 7.53 -10.63 -19.68
CA SER A 109 8.12 -9.37 -19.17
C SER A 109 9.61 -9.50 -18.84
N ASN A 110 10.31 -8.38 -18.72
CA ASN A 110 11.76 -8.28 -18.40
C ASN A 110 12.11 -8.59 -16.92
N ASP A 111 11.45 -9.59 -16.32
CA ASP A 111 11.61 -10.09 -14.94
C ASP A 111 11.46 -9.06 -13.79
N THR A 112 11.20 -7.79 -14.09
CA THR A 112 11.01 -6.74 -13.08
C THR A 112 9.54 -6.48 -12.84
N ILE A 113 9.19 -6.39 -11.56
CA ILE A 113 7.83 -6.13 -11.10
C ILE A 113 7.86 -4.99 -10.10
N THR A 114 6.89 -4.08 -10.25
CA THR A 114 6.67 -2.99 -9.32
C THR A 114 5.32 -3.19 -8.64
N LEU A 115 5.31 -3.12 -7.31
CA LEU A 115 4.08 -2.96 -6.53
C LEU A 115 3.87 -1.46 -6.24
N SER A 116 2.73 -0.94 -6.65
CA SER A 116 2.32 0.44 -6.36
C SER A 116 0.97 0.44 -5.64
N CYS A 117 0.81 1.26 -4.60
CA CYS A 117 -0.42 1.36 -3.81
C CYS A 117 -0.85 2.81 -3.62
N ASP A 118 -2.15 3.04 -3.50
CA ASP A 118 -2.68 4.31 -2.98
C ASP A 118 -2.55 4.34 -1.46
N THR A 119 -1.94 5.39 -0.91
CA THR A 119 -1.86 5.63 0.53
C THR A 119 -2.59 6.92 0.92
N LYS A 120 -3.41 6.85 1.97
CA LYS A 120 -4.16 7.99 2.50
C LYS A 120 -4.05 8.03 4.02
N MET A 121 -3.91 9.24 4.58
CA MET A 121 -4.00 9.44 6.02
C MET A 121 -5.46 9.73 6.38
N ARG A 122 -6.08 8.86 7.18
CA ARG A 122 -7.46 9.01 7.68
C ARG A 122 -7.44 9.47 9.13
N LEU A 123 -8.33 10.38 9.50
CA LEU A 123 -8.48 10.80 10.89
C LEU A 123 -8.83 9.59 11.76
N LYS A 124 -8.22 9.51 12.93
CA LYS A 124 -8.62 8.59 13.99
C LYS A 124 -10.07 8.85 14.38
N ASP A 125 -10.75 7.81 14.82
CA ASP A 125 -12.11 7.95 15.32
C ASP A 125 -12.15 8.71 16.67
N LYS A 126 -13.37 8.90 17.19
CA LYS A 126 -13.59 9.58 18.48
C LYS A 126 -12.90 8.90 19.67
N PHE A 127 -12.53 7.63 19.54
CA PHE A 127 -11.82 6.85 20.55
C PHE A 127 -10.30 6.85 20.33
N ARG A 128 -9.79 7.64 19.37
CA ARG A 128 -8.38 7.71 18.98
C ARG A 128 -7.85 6.38 18.42
N THR A 129 -8.74 5.58 17.84
CA THR A 129 -8.40 4.31 17.21
C THR A 129 -8.46 4.41 15.68
N CYS A 130 -7.71 3.53 15.02
CA CYS A 130 -7.79 3.33 13.59
C CYS A 130 -8.88 2.32 13.28
N GLN A 131 -9.77 2.64 12.34
CA GLN A 131 -10.72 1.66 11.84
C GLN A 131 -9.98 0.67 10.94
N ASN A 132 -9.80 -0.55 11.42
CA ASN A 132 -9.30 -1.64 10.60
C ASN A 132 -10.45 -2.16 9.75
N VAL A 133 -10.20 -2.33 8.46
CA VAL A 133 -11.14 -2.99 7.57
C VAL A 133 -10.98 -4.50 7.75
N THR A 134 -12.11 -5.21 7.88
CA THR A 134 -12.11 -6.67 7.99
C THR A 134 -12.41 -7.27 6.61
N CYS A 135 -11.52 -8.14 6.19
CA CYS A 135 -11.59 -9.01 5.01
C CYS A 135 -11.65 -10.47 5.53
#